data_AF-A0A353RJR7-F1
#
_entry.id   AF-A0A353RJR7-F1
#
_cell.length_a   1.000
_cell.length_b   1.000
_cell.length_c   1.000
_cell.angle_alpha   90.00
_cell.angle_beta   90.00
_cell.angle_gamma   90.00
#
_symmetry.space_group_name_H-M   'P 1'
#
loop_
_entity.id
_entity.type
_entity.pdbx_description
1 polymer ?
#
loop_
_entity_poly.entity_id
_entity_poly.type
_entity_poly.pdbx_seq_one_letter_code
_entity_poly.pdbx_strand_id
1 'polypeptide(L)'
;VGELVPALRMMLSGDGLKTVRVRNNALIGYYCGSAENQQDIVRPFTPDAIVYCKSNYLFLNEDTSGSVLSEAQKEIPAFVDKYGYQPKVLLVRGVGLIAVGEHARECDIILDVFEDAMKVAWLSRSFGGPHPMTQEQIGFIDNWEVENYR
;
A
#
# COMPACT_ATOMS: atom_id res chain seq x y z
N VAL A 1 -18.74 5.10 0.18
CA VAL A 1 -17.74 4.41 -0.68
C VAL A 1 -17.77 4.87 -2.13
N GLY A 2 -18.95 5.05 -2.76
CA GLY A 2 -19.07 5.31 -4.21
C GLY A 2 -18.26 6.48 -4.78
N GLU A 3 -18.05 7.56 -4.03
CA GLU A 3 -17.33 8.76 -4.51
C GLU A 3 -15.85 8.81 -4.07
N LEU A 4 -15.47 8.02 -3.05
CA LEU A 4 -14.12 8.09 -2.47
C LEU A 4 -13.06 7.57 -3.45
N VAL A 5 -13.28 6.37 -4.00
CA VAL A 5 -12.30 5.70 -4.88
C VAL A 5 -12.06 6.51 -6.17
N PRO A 6 -13.10 7.03 -6.87
CA PRO A 6 -12.89 7.94 -7.99
C PRO A 6 -12.10 9.20 -7.62
N ALA A 7 -12.37 9.82 -6.46
CA ALA A 7 -11.66 11.00 -6.01
C ALA A 7 -10.17 10.71 -5.71
N LEU A 8 -9.87 9.61 -5.02
CA LEU A 8 -8.48 9.16 -4.79
C LEU A 8 -7.75 8.92 -6.12
N ARG A 9 -8.40 8.24 -7.07
CA ARG A 9 -7.84 8.02 -8.41
C ARG A 9 -7.49 9.35 -9.09
N MET A 10 -8.38 10.33 -9.01
CA MET A 10 -8.15 11.66 -9.59
C MET A 10 -6.93 12.35 -8.97
N MET A 11 -6.79 12.29 -7.64
CA MET A 11 -5.64 12.85 -6.91
C MET A 11 -4.32 12.18 -7.33
N LEU A 12 -4.32 10.87 -7.54
CA LEU A 12 -3.14 10.09 -7.96
C LEU A 12 -2.82 10.23 -9.47
N SER A 13 -3.74 10.78 -10.26
CA SER A 13 -3.57 10.86 -11.73
C SER A 13 -2.96 12.18 -12.23
N GLY A 14 -2.30 12.95 -11.35
CA GLY A 14 -1.70 14.25 -11.69
C GLY A 14 -0.64 14.17 -12.79
N ASP A 15 0.26 13.19 -12.71
CA ASP A 15 1.38 13.00 -13.66
C ASP A 15 1.13 11.88 -14.69
N GLY A 16 -0.13 11.46 -14.85
CA GLY A 16 -0.53 10.39 -15.76
C GLY A 16 -1.72 9.60 -15.24
N LEU A 17 -2.57 9.12 -16.15
CA LEU A 17 -3.78 8.39 -15.78
C LEU A 17 -3.45 7.09 -15.04
N LYS A 18 -3.88 7.00 -13.78
CA LYS A 18 -3.77 5.76 -13.00
C LYS A 18 -5.03 4.91 -13.11
N THR A 19 -4.82 3.61 -12.98
CA THR A 19 -5.85 2.62 -12.66
C THR A 19 -5.81 2.38 -11.15
N VAL A 20 -6.99 2.31 -10.53
CA VAL A 20 -7.12 1.89 -9.13
C VAL A 20 -8.00 0.65 -9.05
N ARG A 21 -7.65 -0.30 -8.19
CA ARG A 21 -8.51 -1.43 -7.83
C ARG A 21 -8.59 -1.58 -6.33
N VAL A 22 -9.76 -2.01 -5.86
CA VAL A 22 -10.03 -2.19 -4.43
C VAL A 22 -10.28 -3.66 -4.15
N ARG A 23 -9.68 -4.15 -3.07
CA ARG A 23 -9.98 -5.45 -2.48
C ARG A 23 -10.36 -5.26 -1.02
N ASN A 24 -11.40 -5.97 -0.60
CA ASN A 24 -11.85 -5.98 0.77
C ASN A 24 -12.29 -7.40 1.13
N ASN A 25 -11.72 -7.92 2.21
CA ASN A 25 -12.07 -9.18 2.84
C ASN A 25 -11.76 -9.08 4.34
N ALA A 26 -12.06 -10.12 5.11
CA ALA A 26 -11.90 -10.08 6.57
C ALA A 26 -10.47 -9.78 7.02
N LEU A 27 -9.45 -10.30 6.32
CA LEU A 27 -8.05 -10.04 6.62
C LEU A 27 -7.67 -8.58 6.37
N ILE A 28 -8.06 -8.03 5.22
CA ILE A 28 -7.85 -6.62 4.90
C ILE A 28 -8.60 -5.74 5.90
N GLY A 29 -9.84 -6.10 6.25
CA GLY A 29 -10.63 -5.40 7.25
C GLY A 29 -9.95 -5.34 8.63
N TYR A 30 -9.27 -6.42 9.03
CA TYR A 30 -8.47 -6.45 10.25
C TYR A 30 -7.36 -5.39 10.25
N TYR A 31 -6.61 -5.27 9.15
CA TYR A 31 -5.54 -4.27 9.02
C TYR A 31 -6.08 -2.84 8.80
N CYS A 32 -7.21 -2.67 8.14
CA CYS A 32 -7.88 -1.36 8.01
C CYS A 32 -8.44 -0.84 9.34
N GLY A 33 -8.76 -1.72 10.28
CA GLY A 33 -9.48 -1.38 11.51
C GLY A 33 -8.64 -0.68 12.58
N SER A 34 -7.31 -0.80 12.56
CA SER A 34 -6.45 -0.19 13.58
C SER A 34 -5.04 0.10 13.06
N ALA A 35 -4.50 1.26 13.43
CA ALA A 35 -3.10 1.62 13.18
C ALA A 35 -2.10 0.71 13.91
N GLU A 36 -2.53 0.07 15.01
CA GLU A 36 -1.73 -0.92 15.73
C GLU A 36 -1.52 -2.17 14.86
N ASN A 37 -2.59 -2.67 14.23
CA ASN A 37 -2.51 -3.84 13.35
C ASN A 37 -1.64 -3.54 12.12
N GLN A 38 -1.69 -2.31 11.61
CA GLN A 38 -0.90 -1.87 10.46
C GLN A 38 0.61 -1.99 10.72
N GLN A 39 1.07 -1.92 11.97
CA GLN A 39 2.50 -2.05 12.32
C GLN A 39 3.11 -3.38 11.82
N ASP A 40 2.30 -4.42 11.66
CA ASP A 40 2.78 -5.72 11.18
C ASP A 40 3.09 -5.73 9.67
N ILE A 41 2.59 -4.73 8.93
CA ILE A 41 2.65 -4.65 7.46
C ILE A 41 3.22 -3.31 6.96
N VAL A 42 3.84 -2.50 7.82
CA VAL A 42 4.47 -1.24 7.41
C VAL A 42 5.74 -1.43 6.57
N ARG A 43 6.24 -2.66 6.49
CA ARG A 43 7.45 -3.03 5.73
C ARG A 43 7.24 -4.33 4.96
N PRO A 44 7.90 -4.49 3.81
CA PRO A 44 7.83 -5.70 3.00
C PRO A 44 8.48 -6.89 3.71
N PHE A 45 7.94 -8.09 3.45
CA PHE A 45 8.54 -9.36 3.91
C PHE A 45 9.48 -9.97 2.87
N THR A 46 9.33 -9.60 1.59
CA THR A 46 10.06 -10.21 0.48
C THR A 46 10.54 -9.16 -0.52
N PRO A 47 11.59 -9.47 -1.31
CA PRO A 47 12.01 -8.67 -2.46
C PRO A 47 10.87 -8.36 -3.44
N ASP A 48 10.03 -9.36 -3.74
CA ASP A 48 8.91 -9.19 -4.67
C ASP A 48 7.91 -8.12 -4.20
N ALA A 49 7.67 -8.02 -2.90
CA ALA A 49 6.83 -6.97 -2.33
C ALA A 49 7.43 -5.58 -2.60
N ILE A 50 8.76 -5.43 -2.59
CA ILE A 50 9.41 -4.16 -2.95
C ILE A 50 9.26 -3.88 -4.45
N VAL A 51 9.50 -4.88 -5.30
CA VAL A 51 9.41 -4.74 -6.76
C VAL A 51 8.01 -4.29 -7.20
N TYR A 52 6.97 -4.98 -6.72
CA TYR A 52 5.60 -4.72 -7.16
C TYR A 52 4.91 -3.61 -6.36
N CYS A 53 5.07 -3.58 -5.04
CA CYS A 53 4.32 -2.69 -4.15
C CYS A 53 5.12 -1.46 -3.69
N LYS A 54 6.42 -1.38 -4.01
CA LYS A 54 7.39 -0.48 -3.37
C LYS A 54 7.56 -0.78 -1.88
N SER A 55 8.51 -0.09 -1.25
CA SER A 55 8.89 -0.30 0.15
C SER A 55 8.08 0.51 1.15
N ASN A 56 7.27 1.48 0.69
CA ASN A 56 6.48 2.37 1.53
C ASN A 56 5.01 2.39 1.08
N TYR A 57 4.10 2.50 2.05
CA TYR A 57 2.65 2.38 1.85
C TYR A 57 1.93 3.55 2.54
N LEU A 58 0.76 3.92 2.03
CA LEU A 58 -0.03 5.01 2.60
C LEU A 58 -1.24 4.44 3.35
N PHE A 59 -1.34 4.75 4.65
CA PHE A 59 -2.47 4.36 5.50
C PHE A 59 -3.34 5.59 5.76
N LEU A 60 -4.61 5.54 5.38
CA LEU A 60 -5.60 6.59 5.62
C LEU A 60 -6.60 6.08 6.67
N ASN A 61 -6.55 6.68 7.85
CA ASN A 61 -7.18 6.14 9.07
C ASN A 61 -8.38 6.95 9.56
N GLU A 62 -8.79 7.94 8.78
CA GLU A 62 -9.99 8.73 9.01
C GLU A 62 -11.30 7.92 8.86
N ASP A 63 -12.34 8.29 9.62
CA ASP A 63 -13.58 7.49 9.71
C ASP A 63 -14.65 7.87 8.67
N THR A 64 -14.56 9.06 8.08
CA THR A 64 -15.56 9.57 7.12
C THR A 64 -14.95 9.77 5.75
N SER A 65 -15.73 9.61 4.68
CA SER A 65 -15.22 9.82 3.33
C SER A 65 -14.67 11.24 3.11
N GLY A 66 -15.28 12.26 3.71
CA GLY A 66 -14.77 13.64 3.61
C GLY A 66 -13.44 13.86 4.33
N SER A 67 -13.28 13.28 5.54
CA SER A 67 -12.02 13.40 6.27
C SER A 67 -10.91 12.56 5.63
N VAL A 68 -11.21 11.35 5.11
CA VAL A 68 -10.25 10.55 4.33
C VAL A 68 -9.75 11.30 3.09
N LEU A 69 -10.62 12.01 2.36
CA LEU A 69 -10.17 12.81 1.21
C LEU A 69 -9.31 14.00 1.63
N SER A 70 -9.66 14.63 2.76
CA SER A 70 -8.88 15.76 3.31
C SER A 70 -7.50 15.31 3.78
N GLU A 71 -7.40 14.10 4.35
CA GLU A 71 -6.15 13.43 4.72
C GLU A 71 -5.35 13.08 3.45
N ALA A 72 -5.96 12.39 2.48
CA ALA A 72 -5.32 12.00 1.23
C ALA A 72 -4.74 13.20 0.45
N GLN A 73 -5.45 14.32 0.43
CA GLN A 73 -5.00 15.55 -0.24
C GLN A 73 -3.69 16.10 0.36
N LYS A 74 -3.41 15.83 1.63
CA LYS A 74 -2.17 16.23 2.31
C LYS A 74 -1.10 15.15 2.22
N GLU A 75 -1.49 13.91 2.49
CA GLU A 75 -0.56 12.80 2.64
C GLU A 75 -0.01 12.28 1.31
N ILE A 76 -0.78 12.35 0.20
CA ILE A 76 -0.28 11.92 -1.12
C ILE A 76 0.91 12.80 -1.57
N PRO A 77 0.82 14.15 -1.57
CA PRO A 77 1.98 14.99 -1.87
C PRO A 77 3.14 14.78 -0.90
N ALA A 78 2.87 14.72 0.41
CA ALA A 78 3.92 14.49 1.41
C ALA A 78 4.64 13.14 1.22
N PHE A 79 3.91 12.11 0.80
CA PHE A 79 4.47 10.81 0.45
C PHE A 79 5.41 10.93 -0.76
N VAL A 80 4.98 11.62 -1.82
CA VAL A 80 5.80 11.83 -3.02
C VAL A 80 7.05 12.64 -2.69
N ASP A 81 6.93 13.71 -1.92
CA ASP A 81 8.08 14.55 -1.51
C ASP A 81 9.10 13.76 -0.69
N LYS A 82 8.61 12.85 0.18
CA LYS A 82 9.46 12.04 1.06
C LYS A 82 10.16 10.90 0.33
N TYR A 83 9.49 10.22 -0.59
CA TYR A 83 9.95 8.97 -1.18
C TYR A 83 10.35 9.07 -2.66
N GLY A 84 10.00 10.17 -3.33
CA GLY A 84 10.29 10.40 -4.75
C GLY A 84 9.40 9.62 -5.71
N TYR A 85 8.33 8.96 -5.23
CA TYR A 85 7.37 8.23 -6.04
C TYR A 85 5.97 8.25 -5.42
N GLN A 86 4.94 8.01 -6.23
CA GLN A 86 3.56 7.90 -5.76
C GLN A 86 3.28 6.56 -5.04
N PRO A 87 2.40 6.54 -4.02
CA PRO A 87 2.09 5.31 -3.31
C PRO A 87 1.37 4.31 -4.24
N LYS A 88 1.93 3.10 -4.35
CA LYS A 88 1.30 1.97 -5.08
C LYS A 88 0.24 1.24 -4.27
N VAL A 89 0.37 1.30 -2.94
CA VAL A 89 -0.54 0.65 -1.99
C VAL A 89 -1.10 1.69 -1.04
N LEU A 90 -2.43 1.77 -1.00
CA LEU A 90 -3.16 2.50 0.03
C LEU A 90 -3.98 1.52 0.85
N LEU A 91 -3.98 1.71 2.17
CA LEU A 91 -4.95 1.07 3.06
C LEU A 91 -5.90 2.13 3.60
N VAL A 92 -7.19 1.99 3.31
CA VAL A 92 -8.17 3.01 3.64
C VAL A 92 -9.22 2.45 4.58
N ARG A 93 -9.33 3.03 5.78
CA ARG A 93 -10.32 2.63 6.78
C ARG A 93 -11.73 2.67 6.20
N GLY A 94 -12.51 1.63 6.47
CA GLY A 94 -13.88 1.50 5.96
C GLY A 94 -14.01 1.22 4.46
N VAL A 95 -12.90 1.12 3.71
CA VAL A 95 -12.91 0.81 2.27
C VAL A 95 -12.13 -0.46 1.93
N GLY A 96 -10.88 -0.57 2.36
CA GLY A 96 -10.04 -1.74 2.10
C GLY A 96 -8.67 -1.41 1.55
N LEU A 97 -8.06 -2.41 0.92
CA LEU A 97 -6.79 -2.32 0.22
C LEU A 97 -7.03 -1.75 -1.18
N ILE A 98 -6.32 -0.68 -1.52
CA ILE A 98 -6.38 -0.04 -2.82
C ILE A 98 -5.01 -0.14 -3.48
N ALA A 99 -4.97 -0.77 -4.65
CA ALA A 99 -3.81 -0.78 -5.52
C ALA A 99 -3.90 0.37 -6.52
N VAL A 100 -2.75 1.02 -6.76
CA VAL A 100 -2.57 2.09 -7.73
C VAL A 100 -1.51 1.65 -8.73
N GLY A 101 -1.89 1.54 -10.00
CA GLY A 101 -0.98 1.16 -11.08
C GLY A 101 -1.32 1.87 -12.38
N GLU A 102 -0.53 1.65 -13.42
CA GLU A 102 -0.76 2.19 -14.76
C GLU A 102 -1.93 1.47 -15.44
N HIS A 103 -2.06 0.17 -15.22
CA HIS A 103 -3.09 -0.66 -15.85
C HIS A 103 -3.65 -1.75 -14.93
N ALA A 104 -4.82 -2.30 -15.30
CA ALA A 104 -5.56 -3.28 -14.50
C ALA A 104 -4.72 -4.47 -14.02
N ARG A 105 -3.88 -5.03 -14.90
CA ARG A 105 -3.00 -6.17 -14.57
C ARG A 105 -1.99 -5.84 -13.46
N GLU A 106 -1.47 -4.61 -13.44
CA GLU A 106 -0.50 -4.20 -12.42
C GLU A 106 -1.20 -4.06 -11.08
N CYS A 107 -2.40 -3.47 -11.07
CA CYS A 107 -3.22 -3.39 -9.87
C CYS A 107 -3.52 -4.78 -9.31
N ASP A 108 -3.85 -5.76 -10.16
CA ASP A 108 -4.12 -7.13 -9.73
C ASP A 108 -2.88 -7.77 -9.06
N ILE A 109 -1.69 -7.58 -9.64
CA ILE A 109 -0.42 -8.04 -9.06
C ILE A 109 -0.15 -7.38 -7.70
N ILE A 110 -0.30 -6.05 -7.61
CA ILE A 110 -0.12 -5.31 -6.35
C ILE A 110 -1.06 -5.84 -5.26
N LEU A 111 -2.33 -6.06 -5.61
CA LEU A 111 -3.32 -6.60 -4.66
C LEU A 111 -2.94 -8.01 -4.19
N ASP A 112 -2.52 -8.89 -5.10
CA ASP A 112 -2.14 -10.26 -4.76
C ASP A 112 -0.89 -10.31 -3.88
N VAL A 113 0.16 -9.56 -4.24
CA VAL A 113 1.43 -9.54 -3.50
C VAL A 113 1.26 -8.90 -2.12
N PHE A 114 0.53 -7.78 -2.03
CA PHE A 114 0.36 -7.11 -0.75
C PHE A 114 -0.59 -7.87 0.20
N GLU A 115 -1.63 -8.52 -0.34
CA GLU A 115 -2.48 -9.42 0.46
C GLU A 115 -1.71 -10.66 0.94
N ASP A 116 -0.76 -11.17 0.15
CA ASP A 116 0.14 -12.24 0.60
C ASP A 116 1.01 -11.79 1.79
N ALA A 117 1.58 -10.57 1.72
CA ALA A 117 2.29 -9.97 2.85
C ALA A 117 1.41 -9.85 4.11
N MET A 118 0.13 -9.46 3.97
CA MET A 118 -0.83 -9.47 5.08
C MET A 118 -1.06 -10.86 5.66
N LYS A 119 -1.15 -11.90 4.81
CA LYS A 119 -1.32 -13.28 5.27
C LYS A 119 -0.10 -13.75 6.04
N VAL A 120 1.10 -13.48 5.54
CA VAL A 120 2.35 -13.78 6.24
C VAL A 120 2.37 -13.11 7.61
N ALA A 121 2.10 -11.80 7.66
CA ALA A 121 2.03 -11.04 8.91
C ALA A 121 1.01 -11.65 9.89
N TRP A 122 -0.20 -11.94 9.44
CA TRP A 122 -1.25 -12.51 10.28
C TRP A 122 -0.90 -13.90 10.82
N LEU A 123 -0.45 -14.81 9.95
CA LEU A 123 -0.12 -16.18 10.32
C LEU A 123 1.11 -16.25 11.24
N SER A 124 2.10 -15.38 11.02
CA SER A 124 3.34 -15.32 11.81
C SER A 124 3.11 -15.09 13.30
N ARG A 125 1.99 -14.48 13.69
CA ARG A 125 1.61 -14.27 15.10
C ARG A 125 1.44 -15.57 15.88
N SER A 126 1.12 -16.66 15.18
CA SER A 126 1.09 -18.00 15.78
C SER A 126 2.49 -18.60 16.00
N PHE A 127 3.53 -17.95 15.48
CA PHE A 127 4.92 -18.43 15.42
C PHE A 127 5.93 -17.37 15.88
N GLY A 128 5.54 -16.47 16.78
CA GLY A 128 6.44 -15.45 17.36
C GLY A 128 6.33 -14.05 16.76
N GLY A 129 5.43 -13.84 15.80
CA GLY A 129 5.10 -12.52 15.26
C GLY A 129 5.79 -12.17 13.94
N PRO A 130 5.38 -11.03 13.35
CA PRO A 130 5.89 -10.57 12.06
C PRO A 130 7.35 -10.13 12.16
N HIS A 131 8.16 -10.59 11.22
CA HIS A 131 9.56 -10.20 11.06
C HIS A 131 9.78 -9.68 9.63
N PRO A 132 9.28 -8.48 9.28
CA PRO A 132 9.50 -7.90 7.97
C PRO A 132 10.97 -7.53 7.78
N MET A 133 11.35 -7.26 6.54
CA MET A 133 12.71 -6.87 6.19
C MET A 133 13.18 -5.63 6.97
N THR A 134 14.47 -5.63 7.32
CA THR A 134 15.10 -4.46 7.94
C THR A 134 15.28 -3.34 6.92
N GLN A 135 15.45 -2.10 7.40
CA GLN A 135 15.68 -0.96 6.52
C GLN A 135 16.94 -1.12 5.66
N GLU A 136 17.97 -1.79 6.18
CA GLU A 136 19.20 -2.09 5.43
C GLU A 136 18.93 -3.07 4.28
N GLN A 137 18.17 -4.14 4.53
CA GLN A 137 17.80 -5.11 3.50
C GLN A 137 16.89 -4.46 2.44
N ILE A 138 15.96 -3.61 2.84
CA ILE A 138 15.10 -2.84 1.92
C ILE A 138 15.95 -1.91 1.06
N GLY A 139 16.86 -1.14 1.69
CA GLY A 139 17.74 -0.21 0.98
C GLY A 139 18.67 -0.91 -0.01
N PHE A 140 19.15 -2.12 0.30
CA PHE A 140 19.92 -2.92 -0.64
C PHE A 140 19.11 -3.24 -1.90
N ILE A 141 17.84 -3.63 -1.75
CA ILE A 141 16.97 -4.00 -2.88
C ILE A 141 16.51 -2.78 -3.69
N ASP A 142 16.11 -1.69 -3.01
CA ASP A 142 15.67 -0.46 -3.68
C ASP A 142 16.78 0.16 -4.55
N ASN A 143 18.05 -0.06 -4.22
CA ASN A 143 19.20 0.42 -4.97
C ASN A 143 19.87 -0.67 -5.83
N TRP A 144 19.26 -1.86 -5.95
CA TRP A 144 19.88 -2.97 -6.66
C TRP A 144 19.85 -2.75 -8.17
N GLU A 145 21.02 -2.42 -8.74
CA GLU A 145 21.18 -1.99 -10.13
C GLU A 145 20.58 -2.93 -11.18
N VAL A 146 20.56 -4.24 -10.93
CA VAL A 146 20.12 -5.25 -11.91
C VAL A 146 18.59 -5.20 -12.13
N GLU A 147 17.82 -4.76 -11.14
CA GLU A 147 16.36 -4.67 -11.24
C GLU A 147 15.90 -3.41 -11.99
N ASN A 148 16.77 -2.40 -12.15
CA ASN A 148 16.50 -1.21 -12.97
C ASN A 148 16.47 -1.51 -14.48
N TYR A 149 16.89 -2.70 -14.91
CA TYR A 149 16.98 -3.10 -16.32
C TYR A 149 15.80 -3.96 -16.80
N ARG A 150 14.78 -4.20 -15.97
CA ARG A 150 13.61 -5.03 -16.32
C ARG A 150 12.40 -4.19 -16.74
#